data_AF-A0A1X9Z330-F1
#
_entry.id   AF-A0A1X9Z330-F1
#
_cell.length_a   1.000
_cell.length_b   1.000
_cell.length_c   1.000
_cell.angle_alpha   90.00
_cell.angle_beta   90.00
_cell.angle_gamma   90.00
#
_symmetry.space_group_name_H-M   'P 1'
#
loop_
_entity.id
_entity.type
_entity.pdbx_description
1 polymer ?
#
loop_
_entity_poly.entity_id
_entity_poly.type
_entity_poly.pdbx_seq_one_letter_code
_entity_poly.pdbx_strand_id
1 'polypeptide(L)'
;MALNNKQFYQLVAFSSRQWPFLQPILPILDQAEIDASKIDLTGPASTMWFNIIKRADSLNQLMKLLEVMVIKIPNNDHLKEIKADLAGASFTAQVEHLKTEIRNGHCVLFLGPHFLKYSVGNENIPFSDLFMNELIESLEKYDISYDKTETDNLSYLIDRFETRDLFVSGDTERKAKKISEENDLNSGTFNRIRQLNFPLIINTNPDTTLENLFPAYYSTGFYDMSNSQSPPPVDNGKPFVYNIFGSFENPASIIFTEKEAVDFTKNIYQKNPPIPEFIREIIRNRYGIFIGFDFKEWHLKILFNVLDLRNKPGNYAFTEMKSALLERNMEYYRRQYNMSFVKNDVYRLLVALQ
;
A
#
# COMPACT_ATOMS: atom_id res chain seq x y z
N MET A 1 -7.32 8.43 -13.75
CA MET A 1 -6.35 9.04 -12.81
C MET A 1 -7.10 10.17 -12.14
N ALA A 2 -7.34 10.09 -10.82
CA ALA A 2 -8.30 10.95 -10.14
C ALA A 2 -7.62 12.20 -9.56
N LEU A 3 -8.30 13.35 -9.63
CA LEU A 3 -7.91 14.56 -8.92
C LEU A 3 -7.96 14.30 -7.41
N ASN A 4 -7.03 14.86 -6.63
CA ASN A 4 -7.27 14.95 -5.19
C ASN A 4 -8.39 15.95 -4.91
N ASN A 5 -9.02 15.88 -3.73
CA ASN A 5 -10.17 16.74 -3.40
C ASN A 5 -9.85 18.24 -3.55
N LYS A 6 -8.64 18.66 -3.17
CA LYS A 6 -8.23 20.07 -3.29
C LYS A 6 -8.17 20.50 -4.75
N GLN A 7 -7.49 19.72 -5.61
CA GLN A 7 -7.39 19.97 -7.05
C GLN A 7 -8.77 19.90 -7.71
N PHE A 8 -9.63 18.97 -7.29
CA PHE A 8 -11.00 18.85 -7.78
C PHE A 8 -11.80 20.13 -7.50
N TYR A 9 -11.85 20.60 -6.25
CA TYR A 9 -12.58 21.82 -5.91
C TYR A 9 -11.94 23.08 -6.51
N GLN A 10 -10.60 23.11 -6.64
CA GLN A 10 -9.90 24.19 -7.33
C GLN A 10 -10.30 24.25 -8.81
N LEU A 11 -10.34 23.09 -9.49
CA LEU A 11 -10.76 22.99 -10.88
C LEU A 11 -12.23 23.39 -11.03
N VAL A 12 -13.13 22.92 -10.15
CA VAL A 12 -14.55 23.35 -10.14
C VAL A 12 -14.66 24.86 -9.99
N ALA A 13 -14.01 25.44 -8.97
CA ALA A 13 -14.07 26.87 -8.70
C ALA A 13 -13.45 27.72 -9.81
N PHE A 14 -12.40 27.22 -10.44
CA PHE A 14 -11.79 27.84 -11.61
C PHE A 14 -12.75 27.82 -12.80
N SER A 15 -13.22 26.63 -13.20
CA SER A 15 -14.06 26.46 -14.40
C SER A 15 -15.39 27.21 -14.28
N SER A 16 -15.97 27.26 -13.08
CA SER A 16 -17.21 28.01 -12.80
C SER A 16 -17.06 29.51 -13.02
N ARG A 17 -15.86 30.06 -12.79
CA ARG A 17 -15.57 31.48 -13.03
C ARG A 17 -15.30 31.76 -14.51
N GLN A 18 -14.65 30.83 -15.21
CA GLN A 18 -14.32 31.00 -16.62
C GLN A 18 -15.50 30.75 -17.56
N TRP A 19 -16.32 29.76 -17.24
CA TRP A 19 -17.49 29.38 -18.03
C TRP A 19 -18.73 29.29 -17.12
N PRO A 20 -19.31 30.45 -16.76
CA PRO A 20 -20.47 30.51 -15.87
C PRO A 20 -21.79 30.09 -16.53
N PHE A 21 -21.83 30.01 -17.87
CA PHE A 21 -23.04 29.71 -18.63
C PHE A 21 -22.91 28.38 -19.39
N LEU A 22 -24.05 27.75 -19.68
CA LEU A 22 -24.12 26.45 -20.35
C LEU A 22 -23.64 26.51 -21.82
N GLN A 23 -23.99 27.57 -22.56
CA GLN A 23 -23.71 27.65 -24.00
C GLN A 23 -22.22 27.52 -24.35
N PRO A 24 -21.27 28.17 -23.64
CA PRO A 24 -19.83 27.95 -23.84
C PRO A 24 -19.30 26.57 -23.43
N ILE A 25 -20.02 25.83 -22.59
CA ILE A 25 -19.58 24.53 -22.05
C ILE A 25 -19.84 23.41 -23.05
N LEU A 26 -20.96 23.42 -23.77
CA LEU A 26 -21.35 22.33 -24.67
C LEU A 26 -20.27 21.99 -25.71
N PRO A 27 -19.61 22.96 -26.38
CA PRO A 27 -18.52 22.65 -27.31
C PRO A 27 -17.28 22.07 -26.62
N ILE A 28 -17.04 22.40 -25.35
CA ILE A 28 -15.92 21.84 -24.57
C ILE A 28 -16.17 20.36 -24.28
N LEU A 29 -17.41 20.01 -23.89
CA LEU A 29 -17.80 18.64 -23.62
C LEU A 29 -17.77 17.79 -24.89
N ASP A 30 -18.29 18.31 -26.00
CA ASP A 30 -18.28 17.65 -27.30
C ASP A 30 -16.84 17.33 -27.76
N GLN A 31 -15.93 18.31 -27.70
CA GLN A 31 -14.52 18.12 -28.05
C GLN A 31 -13.78 17.16 -27.09
N ALA A 32 -14.24 17.05 -25.85
CA ALA A 32 -13.71 16.10 -24.87
C ALA A 32 -14.36 14.70 -24.96
N GLU A 33 -15.26 14.48 -25.93
CA GLU A 33 -16.07 13.27 -26.10
C GLU A 33 -16.96 12.95 -24.88
N ILE A 34 -17.40 13.97 -24.14
CA ILE A 34 -18.26 13.84 -22.96
C ILE A 34 -19.71 14.09 -23.36
N ASP A 35 -20.53 13.06 -23.25
CA ASP A 35 -21.96 13.11 -23.56
C ASP A 35 -22.73 13.96 -22.53
N ALA A 36 -23.01 15.22 -22.92
CA ALA A 36 -23.73 16.19 -22.10
C ALA A 36 -25.14 15.74 -21.70
N SER A 37 -25.79 14.86 -22.49
CA SER A 37 -27.14 14.35 -22.17
C SER A 37 -27.17 13.47 -20.92
N LYS A 38 -26.00 12.97 -20.48
CA LYS A 38 -25.82 12.11 -19.31
C LYS A 38 -25.35 12.88 -18.07
N ILE A 39 -25.38 14.21 -18.11
CA ILE A 39 -24.92 15.09 -17.03
C ILE A 39 -26.06 16.00 -16.63
N ASP A 40 -26.33 16.10 -15.33
CA ASP A 40 -27.20 17.15 -14.82
C ASP A 40 -26.45 18.50 -14.90
N LEU A 41 -26.83 19.28 -15.91
CA LEU A 41 -26.30 20.62 -16.20
C LEU A 41 -27.25 21.72 -15.72
N THR A 42 -28.14 21.41 -14.77
CA THR A 42 -29.01 22.41 -14.17
C THR A 42 -28.36 23.09 -12.97
N GLY A 43 -28.80 24.31 -12.67
CA GLY A 43 -28.36 25.06 -11.48
C GLY A 43 -27.11 25.94 -11.69
N PRO A 44 -26.48 26.37 -10.59
CA PRO A 44 -25.32 27.26 -10.63
C PRO A 44 -24.11 26.65 -11.34
N ALA A 45 -23.23 27.50 -11.87
CA ALA A 45 -22.01 27.07 -12.57
C ALA A 45 -21.13 26.10 -11.77
N SER A 46 -21.03 26.28 -10.46
CA SER A 46 -20.33 25.38 -9.55
C SER A 46 -20.90 23.97 -9.55
N THR A 47 -22.22 23.84 -9.59
CA THR A 47 -22.91 22.55 -9.62
C THR A 47 -22.73 21.88 -10.99
N MET A 48 -22.87 22.64 -12.08
CA MET A 48 -22.61 22.14 -13.43
C MET A 48 -21.18 21.59 -13.56
N TRP A 49 -20.16 22.37 -13.18
CA TRP A 49 -18.77 21.95 -13.28
C TRP A 49 -18.39 20.83 -12.31
N PHE A 50 -18.99 20.78 -11.12
CA PHE A 50 -18.87 19.63 -10.23
C PHE A 50 -19.33 18.34 -10.92
N ASN A 51 -20.53 18.36 -11.52
CA ASN A 51 -21.10 17.21 -12.21
C ASN A 51 -20.29 16.81 -13.46
N ILE A 52 -19.82 17.79 -14.22
CA ILE A 52 -18.97 17.58 -15.40
C ILE A 52 -17.66 16.89 -15.02
N ILE A 53 -16.91 17.46 -14.06
CA ILE A 53 -15.59 16.94 -13.68
C ILE A 53 -15.73 15.55 -13.07
N LYS A 54 -16.76 15.34 -12.22
CA LYS A 54 -17.05 14.02 -11.65
C LYS A 54 -17.39 12.98 -12.73
N ARG A 55 -18.17 13.37 -13.75
CA ARG A 55 -18.48 12.48 -14.88
C ARG A 55 -17.23 12.17 -15.70
N ALA A 56 -16.44 13.19 -16.05
CA ALA A 56 -15.21 13.03 -16.81
C ALA A 56 -14.22 12.10 -16.10
N ASP A 57 -14.07 12.22 -14.78
CA ASP A 57 -13.21 11.33 -14.00
C ASP A 57 -13.73 9.88 -14.00
N SER A 58 -15.04 9.68 -13.81
CA SER A 58 -15.66 8.35 -13.85
C SER A 58 -15.50 7.61 -15.19
N LEU A 59 -15.36 8.36 -16.28
CA LEU A 59 -15.17 7.83 -17.64
C LEU A 59 -13.70 7.79 -18.07
N ASN A 60 -12.76 8.15 -17.19
CA ASN A 60 -11.33 8.36 -17.53
C ASN A 60 -11.11 9.38 -18.67
N GLN A 61 -12.00 10.34 -18.83
CA GLN A 61 -11.94 11.41 -19.85
C GLN A 61 -11.42 12.75 -19.30
N LEU A 62 -11.04 12.80 -18.03
CA LEU A 62 -10.58 14.03 -17.38
C LEU A 62 -9.39 14.68 -18.11
N MET A 63 -8.46 13.89 -18.63
CA MET A 63 -7.32 14.41 -19.41
C MET A 63 -7.76 15.09 -20.70
N LYS A 64 -8.69 14.48 -21.45
CA LYS A 64 -9.26 15.07 -22.66
C LYS A 64 -9.97 16.40 -22.35
N LEU A 65 -10.74 16.43 -21.26
CA LEU A 65 -11.40 17.65 -20.79
C LEU A 65 -10.39 18.77 -20.52
N LEU A 66 -9.31 18.46 -19.79
CA LEU A 66 -8.26 19.45 -19.49
C LEU A 66 -7.47 19.89 -20.72
N GLU A 67 -7.24 19.00 -21.68
CA GLU A 67 -6.62 19.36 -22.97
C GLU A 67 -7.45 20.42 -23.70
N VAL A 68 -8.76 20.20 -23.81
CA VAL A 68 -9.67 21.15 -24.44
C VAL A 68 -9.69 22.47 -23.66
N MET A 69 -9.75 22.42 -22.33
CA MET A 69 -9.74 23.63 -21.48
C MET A 69 -8.45 24.44 -21.63
N VAL A 70 -7.28 23.79 -21.68
CA VAL A 70 -5.98 24.45 -21.89
C VAL A 70 -5.90 25.07 -23.29
N ILE A 71 -6.45 24.42 -24.33
CA ILE A 71 -6.54 25.00 -25.67
C ILE A 71 -7.40 26.27 -25.68
N LYS A 72 -8.52 26.27 -24.93
CA LYS A 72 -9.42 27.42 -24.84
C LYS A 72 -8.86 28.57 -24.02
N ILE A 73 -7.98 28.30 -23.05
CA ILE A 73 -7.35 29.32 -22.20
C ILE A 73 -5.83 29.07 -22.12
N PRO A 74 -5.09 29.32 -23.21
CA PRO A 74 -3.68 28.93 -23.34
C PRO A 74 -2.74 29.68 -22.39
N ASN A 75 -3.17 30.80 -21.81
CA ASN A 75 -2.38 31.60 -20.86
C ASN A 75 -2.70 31.31 -19.40
N ASN A 76 -3.44 30.22 -19.10
CA ASN A 76 -3.75 29.85 -17.73
C ASN A 76 -2.73 28.86 -17.17
N ASP A 77 -1.79 29.35 -16.36
CA ASP A 77 -0.74 28.51 -15.79
C ASP A 77 -1.27 27.49 -14.79
N HIS A 78 -2.38 27.79 -14.11
CA HIS A 78 -3.02 26.86 -13.17
C HIS A 78 -3.66 25.64 -13.88
N LEU A 79 -4.30 25.83 -15.03
CA LEU A 79 -4.79 24.71 -15.86
C LEU A 79 -3.64 23.90 -16.44
N LYS A 80 -2.55 24.53 -16.85
CA LYS A 80 -1.34 23.84 -17.32
C LYS A 80 -0.71 23.00 -16.21
N GLU A 81 -0.68 23.52 -14.99
CA GLU A 81 -0.20 22.82 -13.79
C GLU A 81 -1.08 21.60 -13.47
N ILE A 82 -2.40 21.77 -13.36
CA ILE A 82 -3.35 20.66 -13.15
C ILE A 82 -3.25 19.63 -14.29
N LYS A 83 -3.09 20.08 -15.54
CA LYS A 83 -2.89 19.20 -16.69
C LYS A 83 -1.54 18.47 -16.60
N ALA A 84 -0.44 19.14 -16.23
CA ALA A 84 0.87 18.51 -16.09
C ALA A 84 0.90 17.46 -14.98
N ASP A 85 0.26 17.77 -13.84
CA ASP A 85 0.04 16.86 -12.72
C ASP A 85 -0.70 15.59 -13.16
N LEU A 86 -1.69 15.73 -14.05
CA LEU A 86 -2.51 14.62 -14.55
C LEU A 86 -1.93 13.92 -15.80
N ALA A 87 -1.14 14.60 -16.64
CA ALA A 87 -0.65 14.09 -17.94
C ALA A 87 0.59 13.20 -17.83
N GLY A 88 1.45 13.41 -16.83
CA GLY A 88 2.75 12.71 -16.84
C GLY A 88 3.87 13.28 -15.99
N ALA A 89 3.69 14.38 -15.25
CA ALA A 89 4.63 14.71 -14.18
C ALA A 89 4.54 13.70 -13.01
N SER A 90 3.51 12.85 -12.97
CA SER A 90 3.26 11.89 -11.90
C SER A 90 4.11 10.62 -12.04
N PHE A 91 3.85 9.66 -12.93
CA PHE A 91 4.53 8.35 -12.82
C PHE A 91 6.01 8.37 -13.22
N THR A 92 6.37 8.81 -14.43
CA THR A 92 7.76 8.78 -14.89
C THR A 92 8.65 9.68 -14.04
N ALA A 93 8.19 10.89 -13.69
CA ALA A 93 8.98 11.76 -12.83
C ALA A 93 9.05 11.25 -11.38
N GLN A 94 7.99 10.63 -10.83
CA GLN A 94 8.07 9.95 -9.53
C GLN A 94 9.02 8.76 -9.58
N VAL A 95 9.04 7.98 -10.66
CA VAL A 95 9.96 6.85 -10.83
C VAL A 95 11.40 7.35 -10.95
N GLU A 96 11.68 8.39 -11.73
CA GLU A 96 13.03 8.96 -11.85
C GLU A 96 13.50 9.62 -10.54
N HIS A 97 12.59 10.29 -9.82
CA HIS A 97 12.84 10.78 -8.46
C HIS A 97 13.17 9.61 -7.53
N LEU A 98 12.33 8.58 -7.49
CA LEU A 98 12.55 7.40 -6.65
C LEU A 98 13.83 6.64 -7.01
N LYS A 99 14.19 6.51 -8.29
CA LYS A 99 15.49 5.96 -8.70
C LYS A 99 16.63 6.73 -8.07
N THR A 100 16.56 8.06 -8.10
CA THR A 100 17.59 8.93 -7.54
C THR A 100 17.69 8.75 -6.02
N GLU A 101 16.55 8.78 -5.31
CA GLU A 101 16.52 8.59 -3.86
C GLU A 101 16.91 7.17 -3.43
N ILE A 102 16.53 6.13 -4.18
CA ILE A 102 16.97 4.75 -3.94
C ILE A 102 18.47 4.64 -4.12
N ARG A 103 19.04 5.16 -5.21
CA ARG A 103 20.50 5.13 -5.45
C ARG A 103 21.26 5.79 -4.30
N ASN A 104 20.73 6.88 -3.77
CA ASN A 104 21.30 7.61 -2.63
C ASN A 104 21.04 6.94 -1.26
N GLY A 105 20.30 5.82 -1.20
CA GLY A 105 19.96 5.16 0.06
C GLY A 105 19.00 5.97 0.93
N HIS A 106 18.17 6.81 0.33
CA HIS A 106 17.20 7.67 1.01
C HIS A 106 15.79 7.08 1.07
N CYS A 107 15.64 5.80 0.75
CA CYS A 107 14.36 5.10 0.78
C CYS A 107 14.36 3.95 1.78
N VAL A 108 13.24 3.77 2.50
CA VAL A 108 12.92 2.58 3.28
C VAL A 108 11.85 1.80 2.54
N LEU A 109 12.08 0.51 2.33
CA LEU A 109 11.11 -0.38 1.71
C LEU A 109 10.21 -1.00 2.78
N PHE A 110 8.92 -1.00 2.54
CA PHE A 110 7.90 -1.65 3.36
C PHE A 110 7.24 -2.74 2.50
N LEU A 111 7.33 -3.99 2.97
CA LEU A 111 6.72 -5.14 2.33
C LEU A 111 5.50 -5.57 3.13
N GLY A 112 4.33 -5.49 2.49
CA GLY A 112 3.04 -5.83 3.06
C GLY A 112 2.66 -7.31 2.87
N PRO A 113 1.51 -7.73 3.42
CA PRO A 113 1.07 -9.13 3.41
C PRO A 113 0.94 -9.75 2.00
N HIS A 114 0.56 -8.95 1.00
CA HIS A 114 0.40 -9.44 -0.38
C HIS A 114 1.69 -9.47 -1.19
N PHE A 115 2.84 -9.13 -0.58
CA PHE A 115 4.14 -9.16 -1.27
C PHE A 115 4.70 -10.58 -1.39
N LEU A 116 4.64 -11.36 -0.31
CA LEU A 116 5.12 -12.74 -0.29
C LEU A 116 4.15 -13.60 -1.10
N LYS A 117 4.64 -14.14 -2.22
CA LYS A 117 3.82 -14.94 -3.16
C LYS A 117 4.48 -16.29 -3.42
N TYR A 118 3.65 -17.32 -3.50
CA TYR A 118 4.05 -18.66 -3.86
C TYR A 118 3.41 -19.09 -5.18
N SER A 119 4.10 -19.97 -5.90
CA SER A 119 3.67 -20.53 -7.17
C SER A 119 2.78 -21.73 -6.89
N VAL A 120 1.49 -21.62 -7.25
CA VAL A 120 0.54 -22.73 -7.15
C VAL A 120 0.01 -23.00 -8.55
N GLY A 121 0.47 -24.09 -9.16
CA GLY A 121 0.25 -24.36 -10.58
C GLY A 121 0.89 -23.26 -11.45
N ASN A 122 0.06 -22.54 -12.21
CA ASN A 122 0.50 -21.44 -13.08
C ASN A 122 0.25 -20.05 -12.49
N GLU A 123 -0.22 -19.96 -11.24
CA GLU A 123 -0.58 -18.71 -10.59
C GLU A 123 0.38 -18.36 -9.46
N ASN A 124 0.51 -17.06 -9.19
CA ASN A 124 1.27 -16.53 -8.06
C ASN A 124 0.31 -16.02 -7.01
N ILE A 125 0.14 -16.78 -5.94
CA ILE A 125 -0.85 -16.52 -4.91
C ILE A 125 -0.15 -15.91 -3.68
N PRO A 126 -0.65 -14.79 -3.12
CA PRO A 126 -0.18 -14.27 -1.84
C PRO A 126 -0.21 -15.30 -0.72
N PHE A 127 0.78 -15.23 0.17
CA PHE A 127 0.85 -16.08 1.36
C PHE A 127 -0.41 -15.97 2.23
N SER A 128 -0.91 -14.75 2.43
CA SER A 128 -2.15 -14.50 3.17
C SER A 128 -3.33 -15.30 2.62
N ASP A 129 -3.46 -15.34 1.29
CA ASP A 129 -4.59 -15.99 0.61
C ASP A 129 -4.47 -17.51 0.72
N LEU A 130 -3.26 -18.06 0.56
CA LEU A 130 -3.00 -19.48 0.81
C LEU A 130 -3.31 -19.87 2.25
N PHE A 131 -2.94 -19.03 3.22
CA PHE A 131 -3.19 -19.31 4.62
C PHE A 131 -4.67 -19.24 4.97
N MET A 132 -5.42 -18.25 4.45
CA MET A 132 -6.87 -18.19 4.61
C MET A 132 -7.56 -19.43 4.03
N ASN A 133 -7.16 -19.88 2.83
CA ASN A 133 -7.71 -21.08 2.22
C ASN A 133 -7.45 -22.34 3.08
N GLU A 134 -6.22 -22.52 3.57
CA GLU A 134 -5.87 -23.64 4.44
C GLU A 134 -6.64 -23.61 5.77
N LEU A 135 -6.92 -22.42 6.32
CA LEU A 135 -7.75 -22.25 7.51
C LEU A 135 -9.21 -22.64 7.21
N ILE A 136 -9.78 -22.17 6.09
CA ILE A 136 -11.14 -22.52 5.66
C ILE A 136 -11.28 -24.05 5.51
N GLU A 137 -10.34 -24.71 4.80
CA GLU A 137 -10.34 -26.17 4.67
C GLU A 137 -10.27 -26.88 6.03
N SER A 138 -9.52 -26.30 6.97
CA SER A 138 -9.44 -26.82 8.34
C SER A 138 -10.74 -26.65 9.10
N LEU A 139 -11.38 -25.48 9.02
CA LEU A 139 -12.67 -25.21 9.65
C LEU A 139 -13.72 -26.19 9.15
N GLU A 140 -13.78 -26.44 7.83
CA GLU A 140 -14.69 -27.41 7.24
C GLU A 140 -14.38 -28.86 7.68
N LYS A 141 -13.10 -29.23 7.70
CA LYS A 141 -12.65 -30.56 8.15
C LYS A 141 -13.01 -30.86 9.60
N TYR A 142 -12.95 -29.86 10.47
CA TYR A 142 -13.27 -29.99 11.89
C TYR A 142 -14.73 -29.64 12.23
N ASP A 143 -15.59 -29.40 11.23
CA ASP A 143 -17.00 -28.99 11.39
C ASP A 143 -17.18 -27.75 12.29
N ILE A 144 -16.27 -26.78 12.14
CA ILE A 144 -16.29 -25.52 12.89
C ILE A 144 -17.06 -24.49 12.07
N SER A 145 -18.18 -23.99 12.64
CA SER A 145 -18.97 -22.95 11.99
C SER A 145 -18.18 -21.64 11.85
N TYR A 146 -18.30 -20.98 10.70
CA TYR A 146 -17.76 -19.65 10.42
C TYR A 146 -18.69 -18.90 9.46
N ASP A 147 -18.58 -17.58 9.41
CA ASP A 147 -19.32 -16.72 8.49
C ASP A 147 -18.65 -16.75 7.11
N LYS A 148 -19.41 -17.18 6.10
CA LYS A 148 -18.93 -17.26 4.72
C LYS A 148 -18.72 -15.89 4.08
N THR A 149 -19.17 -14.80 4.70
CA THR A 149 -18.86 -13.45 4.22
C THR A 149 -17.52 -12.91 4.74
N GLU A 150 -16.85 -13.61 5.66
CA GLU A 150 -15.58 -13.21 6.28
C GLU A 150 -14.40 -14.09 5.81
N THR A 151 -14.51 -14.69 4.62
CA THR A 151 -13.47 -15.58 4.06
C THR A 151 -12.21 -14.84 3.62
N ASP A 152 -12.24 -13.52 3.53
CA ASP A 152 -11.11 -12.63 3.23
C ASP A 152 -10.54 -11.96 4.50
N ASN A 153 -10.94 -12.42 5.70
CA ASN A 153 -10.50 -11.87 6.98
C ASN A 153 -9.64 -12.89 7.74
N LEU A 154 -8.32 -12.80 7.57
CA LEU A 154 -7.36 -13.73 8.18
C LEU A 154 -7.48 -13.79 9.71
N SER A 155 -7.62 -12.64 10.39
CA SER A 155 -7.74 -12.62 11.86
C SER A 155 -9.00 -13.37 12.30
N TYR A 156 -10.13 -13.14 11.64
CA TYR A 156 -11.37 -13.83 11.95
C TYR A 156 -11.25 -15.34 11.76
N LEU A 157 -10.67 -15.78 10.64
CA LEU A 157 -10.50 -17.20 10.35
C LEU A 157 -9.59 -17.89 11.37
N ILE A 158 -8.53 -17.20 11.82
CA ILE A 158 -7.67 -17.68 12.91
C ILE A 158 -8.48 -17.80 14.19
N ASP A 159 -9.18 -16.74 14.61
CA ASP A 159 -10.00 -16.77 15.83
C ASP A 159 -10.99 -17.94 15.83
N ARG A 160 -11.60 -18.26 14.68
CA ARG A 160 -12.46 -19.45 14.52
C ARG A 160 -11.66 -20.76 14.63
N PHE A 161 -10.52 -20.85 13.96
CA PHE A 161 -9.68 -22.05 13.96
C PHE A 161 -9.18 -22.40 15.37
N GLU A 162 -8.86 -21.41 16.19
CA GLU A 162 -8.41 -21.60 17.57
C GLU A 162 -9.49 -22.11 18.52
N THR A 163 -10.77 -22.06 18.12
CA THR A 163 -11.88 -22.63 18.90
C THR A 163 -12.00 -24.16 18.80
N ARG A 164 -11.19 -24.79 17.94
CA ARG A 164 -11.25 -26.24 17.73
C ARG A 164 -10.90 -27.03 18.99
N ASP A 165 -11.48 -28.22 19.11
CA ASP A 165 -11.07 -29.18 20.11
C ASP A 165 -9.58 -29.54 19.95
N LEU A 166 -8.88 -29.67 21.08
CA LEU A 166 -7.44 -29.98 21.14
C LEU A 166 -6.52 -28.91 20.52
N PHE A 167 -6.98 -27.67 20.36
CA PHE A 167 -6.09 -26.57 20.01
C PHE A 167 -4.96 -26.42 21.02
N VAL A 168 -3.73 -26.30 20.52
CA VAL A 168 -2.54 -26.00 21.31
C VAL A 168 -1.92 -24.72 20.80
N SER A 169 -1.54 -23.82 21.72
CA SER A 169 -0.78 -22.60 21.40
C SER A 169 0.39 -22.90 20.45
N GLY A 170 0.55 -22.10 19.41
CA GLY A 170 1.50 -22.35 18.33
C GLY A 170 0.96 -23.13 17.14
N ASP A 171 -0.26 -23.69 17.20
CA ASP A 171 -0.85 -24.46 16.08
C ASP A 171 -1.02 -23.61 14.82
N THR A 172 -1.51 -22.37 14.99
CA THR A 172 -1.73 -21.39 13.92
C THR A 172 -0.42 -21.11 13.18
N GLU A 173 0.65 -20.85 13.93
CA GLU A 173 1.98 -20.50 13.43
C GLU A 173 2.69 -21.70 12.82
N ARG A 174 2.53 -22.91 13.39
CA ARG A 174 3.01 -24.15 12.77
C ARG A 174 2.37 -24.38 11.40
N LYS A 175 1.06 -24.16 11.29
CA LYS A 175 0.33 -24.29 10.02
C LYS A 175 0.79 -23.24 9.00
N ALA A 176 0.91 -21.98 9.42
CA ALA A 176 1.46 -20.90 8.60
C ALA A 176 2.87 -21.21 8.06
N LYS A 177 3.77 -21.67 8.95
CA LYS A 177 5.14 -22.05 8.58
C LYS A 177 5.17 -23.22 7.59
N LYS A 178 4.33 -24.24 7.82
CA LYS A 178 4.20 -25.40 6.94
C LYS A 178 3.82 -25.00 5.51
N ILE A 179 2.87 -24.06 5.34
CA ILE A 179 2.51 -23.53 4.02
C ILE A 179 3.73 -22.91 3.33
N SER A 180 4.53 -22.13 4.06
CA SER A 180 5.76 -21.54 3.52
C SER A 180 6.80 -22.58 3.10
N GLU A 181 6.86 -23.73 3.77
CA GLU A 181 7.84 -24.78 3.51
C GLU A 181 7.42 -25.71 2.36
N GLU A 182 6.11 -25.88 2.14
CA GLU A 182 5.56 -26.82 1.15
C GLU A 182 5.28 -26.18 -0.23
N ASN A 183 5.37 -24.86 -0.36
CA ASN A 183 5.06 -24.15 -1.61
C ASN A 183 6.31 -23.49 -2.22
N ASP A 184 6.35 -23.45 -3.55
CA ASP A 184 7.47 -22.87 -4.29
C ASP A 184 7.41 -21.34 -4.28
N LEU A 185 8.42 -20.71 -3.67
CA LEU A 185 8.52 -19.25 -3.60
C LEU A 185 8.69 -18.62 -4.99
N ASN A 186 7.94 -17.56 -5.28
CA ASN A 186 8.26 -16.67 -6.41
C ASN A 186 9.41 -15.72 -6.04
N SER A 187 10.64 -16.19 -6.25
CA SER A 187 11.87 -15.45 -5.92
C SER A 187 12.18 -14.26 -6.85
N GLY A 188 11.43 -14.07 -7.94
CA GLY A 188 11.73 -13.10 -8.98
C GLY A 188 11.75 -11.65 -8.48
N THR A 189 10.83 -11.29 -7.58
CA THR A 189 10.73 -9.94 -6.99
C THR A 189 11.85 -9.69 -5.96
N PHE A 190 12.19 -10.69 -5.15
CA PHE A 190 13.27 -10.61 -4.15
C PHE A 190 14.64 -10.35 -4.80
N ASN A 191 14.93 -11.01 -5.93
CA ASN A 191 16.14 -10.77 -6.71
C ASN A 191 16.25 -9.31 -7.18
N ARG A 192 15.12 -8.68 -7.53
CA ARG A 192 15.10 -7.27 -7.94
C ARG A 192 15.28 -6.32 -6.76
N ILE A 193 14.66 -6.61 -5.62
CA ILE A 193 14.85 -5.81 -4.40
C ILE A 193 16.33 -5.77 -4.00
N ARG A 194 17.03 -6.90 -4.06
CA ARG A 194 18.48 -6.96 -3.78
C ARG A 194 19.32 -6.02 -4.67
N GLN A 195 18.87 -5.74 -5.89
CA GLN A 195 19.60 -4.85 -6.81
C GLN A 195 19.36 -3.37 -6.51
N LEU A 196 18.41 -3.04 -5.62
CA LEU A 196 18.06 -1.69 -5.23
C LEU A 196 18.66 -1.38 -3.85
N ASN A 197 19.19 -0.16 -3.69
CA ASN A 197 19.87 0.26 -2.47
C ASN A 197 18.87 0.71 -1.39
N PHE A 198 18.22 -0.26 -0.74
CA PHE A 198 17.39 -0.03 0.43
C PHE A 198 18.19 -0.29 1.71
N PRO A 199 18.63 0.74 2.46
CA PRO A 199 19.35 0.52 3.72
C PRO A 199 18.50 -0.15 4.81
N LEU A 200 17.17 -0.08 4.70
CA LEU A 200 16.24 -0.75 5.58
C LEU A 200 15.03 -1.27 4.80
N ILE A 201 14.65 -2.49 5.11
CA ILE A 201 13.42 -3.15 4.66
C ILE A 201 12.62 -3.51 5.92
N ILE A 202 11.40 -2.98 6.03
CA ILE A 202 10.42 -3.40 7.02
C ILE A 202 9.50 -4.43 6.37
N ASN A 203 9.59 -5.68 6.83
CA ASN A 203 8.74 -6.76 6.36
C ASN A 203 7.60 -6.99 7.36
N THR A 204 6.37 -7.11 6.87
CA THR A 204 5.22 -7.48 7.72
C THR A 204 4.90 -8.97 7.64
N ASN A 205 5.52 -9.70 6.71
CA ASN A 205 5.39 -11.14 6.64
C ASN A 205 6.37 -11.79 7.64
N PRO A 206 6.00 -12.93 8.25
CA PRO A 206 6.85 -13.64 9.20
C PRO A 206 8.00 -14.43 8.54
N ASP A 207 8.17 -14.33 7.22
CA ASP A 207 9.15 -15.10 6.47
C ASP A 207 10.60 -14.61 6.66
N THR A 208 11.56 -15.52 6.41
CA THR A 208 13.00 -15.22 6.38
C THR A 208 13.57 -15.28 4.96
N THR A 209 12.76 -15.00 3.95
CA THR A 209 13.10 -15.21 2.54
C THR A 209 14.33 -14.42 2.10
N LEU A 210 14.39 -13.12 2.44
CA LEU A 210 15.52 -12.26 2.07
C LEU A 210 16.83 -12.73 2.70
N GLU A 211 16.77 -13.22 3.93
CA GLU A 211 17.90 -13.80 4.64
C GLU A 211 18.36 -15.10 3.99
N ASN A 212 17.43 -16.02 3.74
CA ASN A 212 17.74 -17.33 3.17
C ASN A 212 18.28 -17.23 1.73
N LEU A 213 17.71 -16.34 0.92
CA LEU A 213 18.19 -16.12 -0.45
C LEU A 213 19.53 -15.37 -0.49
N PHE A 214 19.79 -14.46 0.47
CA PHE A 214 20.94 -13.56 0.43
C PHE A 214 21.64 -13.39 1.79
N PRO A 215 22.13 -14.47 2.42
CA PRO A 215 22.58 -14.47 3.82
C PRO A 215 23.83 -13.60 4.06
N ALA A 216 24.66 -13.41 3.03
CA ALA A 216 25.85 -12.56 3.13
C ALA A 216 25.55 -11.05 2.96
N TYR A 217 24.35 -10.69 2.47
CA TYR A 217 24.01 -9.33 2.05
C TYR A 217 23.20 -8.56 3.09
N TYR A 218 22.23 -9.22 3.72
CA TYR A 218 21.36 -8.59 4.70
C TYR A 218 21.80 -8.91 6.13
N SER A 219 21.60 -7.96 7.02
CA SER A 219 21.43 -8.22 8.45
C SER A 219 19.93 -8.29 8.75
N THR A 220 19.53 -9.17 9.66
CA THR A 220 18.11 -9.37 9.98
C THR A 220 17.81 -9.21 11.46
N GLY A 221 16.55 -8.97 11.74
CA GLY A 221 15.99 -9.00 13.08
C GLY A 221 14.47 -8.99 13.00
N PHE A 222 13.82 -9.27 14.12
CA PHE A 222 12.36 -9.23 14.19
C PHE A 222 11.89 -8.66 15.51
N TYR A 223 10.64 -8.24 15.55
CA TYR A 223 10.00 -7.80 16.77
C TYR A 223 9.48 -9.00 17.56
N ASP A 224 9.76 -9.04 18.87
CA ASP A 224 9.29 -10.08 19.78
C ASP A 224 8.64 -9.43 21.00
N MET A 225 7.33 -9.61 21.17
CA MET A 225 6.54 -9.03 22.28
C MET A 225 7.03 -9.46 23.67
N SER A 226 7.69 -10.62 23.79
CA SER A 226 8.21 -11.10 25.07
C SER A 226 9.40 -10.28 25.58
N ASN A 227 10.01 -9.45 24.71
CA ASN A 227 11.25 -8.72 24.99
C ASN A 227 12.40 -9.66 25.45
N SER A 228 12.34 -10.93 25.02
CA SER A 228 13.33 -11.95 25.38
C SER A 228 14.62 -11.85 24.56
N GLN A 229 14.57 -11.13 23.43
CA GLN A 229 15.69 -11.00 22.52
C GLN A 229 16.52 -9.75 22.77
N SER A 230 17.83 -9.90 22.66
CA SER A 230 18.72 -8.74 22.59
C SER A 230 18.50 -8.00 21.28
N PRO A 231 18.70 -6.66 21.23
CA PRO A 231 18.65 -5.92 19.99
C PRO A 231 19.58 -6.55 18.95
N PRO A 232 19.14 -6.67 17.68
CA PRO A 232 19.96 -7.27 16.65
C PRO A 232 21.25 -6.46 16.45
N PRO A 233 22.41 -7.11 16.25
CA PRO A 233 23.65 -6.42 15.99
C PRO A 233 23.53 -5.63 14.68
N VAL A 234 23.80 -4.33 14.73
CA VAL A 234 23.82 -3.48 13.53
C VAL A 234 25.16 -3.65 12.85
N ASP A 235 25.17 -4.29 11.67
CA ASP A 235 26.32 -4.27 10.77
C ASP A 235 26.24 -2.99 9.92
N ASN A 236 27.08 -2.00 10.24
CA ASN A 236 27.07 -0.65 9.63
C ASN A 236 27.30 -0.65 8.11
N GLY A 237 27.62 -1.79 7.48
CA GLY A 237 27.78 -1.92 6.03
C GLY A 237 26.66 -2.65 5.29
N LYS A 238 25.72 -3.29 6.00
CA LYS A 238 24.68 -4.14 5.36
C LYS A 238 23.29 -3.50 5.46
N PRO A 239 22.48 -3.59 4.39
CA PRO A 239 21.05 -3.38 4.48
C PRO A 239 20.41 -4.22 5.59
N PHE A 240 19.48 -3.63 6.32
CA PHE A 240 18.80 -4.30 7.42
C PHE A 240 17.38 -4.73 7.04
N VAL A 241 16.98 -5.98 7.32
CA VAL A 241 15.60 -6.49 7.18
C VAL A 241 15.01 -6.66 8.56
N TYR A 242 13.91 -5.98 8.84
CA TYR A 242 13.22 -6.07 10.12
C TYR A 242 11.80 -6.59 9.95
N ASN A 243 11.53 -7.80 10.46
CA ASN A 243 10.17 -8.34 10.48
C ASN A 243 9.41 -7.76 11.67
N ILE A 244 8.56 -6.78 11.41
CA ILE A 244 7.89 -6.01 12.47
C ILE A 244 6.74 -6.77 13.15
N PHE A 245 6.22 -7.81 12.50
CA PHE A 245 5.13 -8.66 12.99
C PHE A 245 5.61 -10.08 13.34
N GLY A 246 6.85 -10.19 13.81
CA GLY A 246 7.45 -11.45 14.23
C GLY A 246 8.06 -12.27 13.09
N SER A 247 8.52 -13.48 13.41
CA SER A 247 9.26 -14.34 12.48
C SER A 247 8.94 -15.83 12.69
N PHE A 248 8.99 -16.63 11.62
CA PHE A 248 8.91 -18.10 11.68
C PHE A 248 10.08 -18.76 12.43
N GLU A 249 11.14 -18.02 12.74
CA GLU A 249 12.22 -18.46 13.63
C GLU A 249 11.79 -18.48 15.10
N ASN A 250 10.88 -17.58 15.48
CA ASN A 250 10.27 -17.54 16.80
C ASN A 250 8.75 -17.42 16.65
N PRO A 251 8.03 -18.54 16.46
CA PRO A 251 6.59 -18.54 16.22
C PRO A 251 5.78 -17.72 17.24
N ALA A 252 6.18 -17.72 18.51
CA ALA A 252 5.49 -16.95 19.56
C ALA A 252 5.61 -15.41 19.42
N SER A 253 6.44 -14.92 18.50
CA SER A 253 6.57 -13.49 18.18
C SER A 253 5.60 -13.02 17.10
N ILE A 254 4.97 -13.95 16.38
CA ILE A 254 4.16 -13.64 15.20
C ILE A 254 2.87 -12.92 15.61
N ILE A 255 2.46 -11.95 14.80
CA ILE A 255 1.23 -11.19 14.98
C ILE A 255 0.33 -11.45 13.77
N PHE A 256 -0.76 -12.20 13.96
CA PHE A 256 -1.75 -12.47 12.92
C PHE A 256 -3.11 -11.87 13.22
N THR A 257 -3.48 -11.80 14.49
CA THR A 257 -4.83 -11.43 14.92
C THR A 257 -4.94 -9.95 15.27
N GLU A 258 -6.16 -9.43 15.26
CA GLU A 258 -6.44 -8.07 15.69
C GLU A 258 -6.08 -7.85 17.16
N LYS A 259 -6.31 -8.86 18.00
CA LYS A 259 -5.95 -8.85 19.41
C LYS A 259 -4.44 -8.66 19.59
N GLU A 260 -3.64 -9.44 18.89
CA GLU A 260 -2.18 -9.32 18.92
C GLU A 260 -1.70 -7.97 18.37
N ALA A 261 -2.35 -7.43 17.33
CA ALA A 261 -2.03 -6.11 16.80
C ALA A 261 -2.30 -4.99 17.83
N VAL A 262 -3.36 -5.11 18.65
CA VAL A 262 -3.63 -4.19 19.77
C VAL A 262 -2.53 -4.29 20.83
N ASP A 263 -2.16 -5.50 21.23
CA ASP A 263 -1.11 -5.73 22.23
C ASP A 263 0.25 -5.22 21.74
N PHE A 264 0.59 -5.48 20.48
CA PHE A 264 1.75 -4.90 19.80
C PHE A 264 1.76 -3.37 19.92
N THR A 265 0.65 -2.72 19.56
CA THR A 265 0.51 -1.26 19.61
C THR A 265 0.77 -0.72 21.01
N LYS A 266 0.17 -1.37 22.01
CA LYS A 266 0.33 -1.01 23.42
C LYS A 266 1.79 -1.13 23.86
N ASN A 267 2.44 -2.24 23.53
CA ASN A 267 3.84 -2.49 23.87
C ASN A 267 4.79 -1.46 23.27
N ILE A 268 4.58 -1.06 22.00
CA ILE A 268 5.35 0.02 21.38
C ILE A 268 5.17 1.34 22.13
N TYR A 269 3.94 1.72 22.48
CA TYR A 269 3.68 2.96 23.22
C TYR A 269 4.31 2.95 24.62
N GLN A 270 4.31 1.79 25.26
CA GLN A 270 4.95 1.57 26.56
C GLN A 270 6.47 1.42 26.46
N LYS A 271 7.03 1.37 25.24
CA LYS A 271 8.44 1.09 24.96
C LYS A 271 8.91 -0.23 25.59
N ASN A 272 8.07 -1.26 25.54
CA ASN A 272 8.37 -2.57 26.12
C ASN A 272 7.75 -3.72 25.30
N PRO A 273 8.52 -4.34 24.38
CA PRO A 273 9.80 -3.86 23.86
C PRO A 273 9.65 -2.61 22.97
N PRO A 274 10.65 -1.72 22.94
CA PRO A 274 10.67 -0.66 21.94
C PRO A 274 11.14 -1.21 20.59
N ILE A 275 10.67 -0.62 19.48
CA ILE A 275 11.37 -0.74 18.19
C ILE A 275 12.78 -0.13 18.36
N PRO A 276 13.85 -0.82 17.95
CA PRO A 276 15.23 -0.33 18.05
C PRO A 276 15.40 1.09 17.50
N GLU A 277 16.14 1.95 18.22
CA GLU A 277 16.24 3.37 17.86
C GLU A 277 16.86 3.58 16.48
N PHE A 278 17.87 2.78 16.09
CA PHE A 278 18.49 2.89 14.76
C PHE A 278 17.48 2.68 13.62
N ILE A 279 16.48 1.79 13.81
CA ILE A 279 15.40 1.58 12.85
C ILE A 279 14.53 2.84 12.76
N ARG A 280 14.18 3.42 13.91
CA ARG A 280 13.39 4.67 13.97
C ARG A 280 14.11 5.83 13.32
N GLU A 281 15.41 5.97 13.55
CA GLU A 281 16.26 7.03 12.96
C GLU A 281 16.32 6.93 11.44
N ILE A 282 16.57 5.71 10.93
CA ILE A 282 16.55 5.42 9.49
C ILE A 282 15.18 5.81 8.88
N ILE A 283 14.09 5.40 9.54
CA ILE A 283 12.74 5.66 9.08
C ILE A 283 12.45 7.17 9.06
N ARG A 284 12.87 7.94 10.06
CA ARG A 284 12.46 9.35 10.23
C ARG A 284 12.77 10.25 9.03
N ASN A 285 13.93 10.07 8.41
CA ASN A 285 14.47 11.02 7.42
C ASN A 285 14.45 10.50 5.98
N ARG A 286 13.74 9.40 5.71
CA ARG A 286 13.75 8.70 4.41
C ARG A 286 12.35 8.59 3.82
N TYR A 287 12.29 8.49 2.50
CA TYR A 287 11.06 8.21 1.78
C TYR A 287 10.58 6.78 2.10
N GLY A 288 9.28 6.60 2.31
CA GLY A 288 8.71 5.26 2.48
C GLY A 288 8.19 4.71 1.14
N ILE A 289 8.55 3.48 0.80
CA ILE A 289 8.02 2.76 -0.37
C ILE A 289 7.21 1.56 0.12
N PHE A 290 5.91 1.55 -0.11
CA PHE A 290 4.97 0.53 0.35
C PHE A 290 4.54 -0.35 -0.81
N ILE A 291 4.76 -1.66 -0.69
CA ILE A 291 4.43 -2.67 -1.69
C ILE A 291 3.65 -3.80 -1.03
N GLY A 292 2.55 -4.25 -1.64
CA GLY A 292 1.81 -5.42 -1.15
C GLY A 292 0.87 -5.15 0.03
N PHE A 293 0.47 -3.89 0.24
CA PHE A 293 -0.46 -3.50 1.30
C PHE A 293 -1.90 -3.34 0.79
N ASP A 294 -2.88 -3.83 1.56
CA ASP A 294 -4.28 -3.43 1.39
C ASP A 294 -4.62 -2.27 2.34
N PHE A 295 -4.74 -1.06 1.78
CA PHE A 295 -5.08 0.14 2.54
C PHE A 295 -6.49 0.16 3.13
N LYS A 296 -7.29 -0.89 2.96
CA LYS A 296 -8.53 -1.10 3.73
C LYS A 296 -8.27 -1.62 5.13
N GLU A 297 -7.16 -2.33 5.35
CA GLU A 297 -6.86 -2.97 6.61
C GLU A 297 -6.59 -1.93 7.71
N TRP A 298 -7.28 -2.07 8.83
CA TRP A 298 -7.20 -1.11 9.93
C TRP A 298 -5.84 -1.17 10.64
N HIS A 299 -5.21 -2.34 10.71
CA HIS A 299 -3.92 -2.54 11.37
C HIS A 299 -2.77 -1.79 10.66
N LEU A 300 -2.93 -1.39 9.39
CA LEU A 300 -1.99 -0.49 8.73
C LEU A 300 -1.96 0.91 9.34
N LYS A 301 -3.10 1.38 9.87
CA LYS A 301 -3.13 2.67 10.57
C LYS A 301 -2.30 2.61 11.85
N ILE A 302 -2.27 1.46 12.52
CA ILE A 302 -1.38 1.21 13.66
C ILE A 302 0.07 1.29 13.20
N LEU A 303 0.44 0.50 12.18
CA LEU A 303 1.82 0.43 11.68
C LEU A 303 2.37 1.83 11.37
N PHE A 304 1.58 2.63 10.64
CA PHE A 304 1.96 3.98 10.24
C PHE A 304 2.12 4.94 11.43
N ASN A 305 1.34 4.73 12.48
CA ASN A 305 1.38 5.54 13.70
C ASN A 305 2.58 5.15 14.59
N VAL A 306 2.80 3.85 14.76
CA VAL A 306 3.91 3.27 15.54
C VAL A 306 5.29 3.69 14.98
N LEU A 307 5.38 3.79 13.66
CA LEU A 307 6.60 4.17 12.94
C LEU A 307 6.73 5.66 12.64
N ASP A 308 5.80 6.48 13.14
CA ASP A 308 5.75 7.94 12.94
C ASP A 308 5.98 8.36 11.48
N LEU A 309 5.12 7.87 10.59
CA LEU A 309 5.26 8.09 9.14
C LEU A 309 4.72 9.44 8.65
N ARG A 310 4.21 10.30 9.55
CA ARG A 310 3.47 11.53 9.18
C ARG A 310 4.37 12.65 8.66
N ASN A 311 5.57 12.79 9.23
CA ASN A 311 6.48 13.91 8.96
C ASN A 311 7.62 13.53 8.00
N LYS A 312 7.36 12.64 7.06
CA LYS A 312 8.34 12.16 6.08
C LYS A 312 8.47 13.09 4.87
N PRO A 313 9.62 13.08 4.16
CA PRO A 313 9.78 13.75 2.86
C PRO A 313 8.67 13.35 1.87
N GLY A 314 8.26 12.08 1.89
CA GLY A 314 7.12 11.54 1.15
C GLY A 314 6.96 10.04 1.36
N ASN A 315 5.77 9.52 1.11
CA ASN A 315 5.49 8.08 1.10
C ASN A 315 4.88 7.69 -0.26
N TYR A 316 5.26 6.54 -0.80
CA TYR A 316 4.79 6.04 -2.08
C TYR A 316 4.20 4.65 -1.89
N ALA A 317 2.94 4.47 -2.26
CA ALA A 317 2.26 3.19 -2.20
C ALA A 317 1.99 2.65 -3.60
N PHE A 318 2.43 1.43 -3.84
CA PHE A 318 2.22 0.72 -5.09
C PHE A 318 1.16 -0.35 -4.87
N THR A 319 0.03 -0.18 -5.56
CA THR A 319 -1.14 -1.03 -5.39
C THR A 319 -1.67 -1.52 -6.73
N GLU A 320 -1.99 -2.81 -6.76
CA GLU A 320 -2.56 -3.51 -7.91
C GLU A 320 -4.10 -3.40 -7.93
N MET A 321 -4.74 -2.84 -6.90
CA MET A 321 -6.19 -2.91 -6.70
C MET A 321 -6.99 -1.76 -7.33
N LYS A 322 -8.18 -2.09 -7.86
CA LYS A 322 -9.11 -1.19 -8.56
C LYS A 322 -10.51 -1.12 -7.90
N SER A 323 -10.65 -0.83 -6.60
CA SER A 323 -11.98 -0.68 -5.96
C SER A 323 -12.31 0.76 -5.53
N ALA A 324 -13.60 1.14 -5.55
CA ALA A 324 -14.07 2.46 -5.13
C ALA A 324 -14.00 2.67 -3.59
N LEU A 325 -14.19 1.60 -2.81
CA LEU A 325 -13.95 1.58 -1.36
C LEU A 325 -12.48 1.95 -1.01
N LEU A 326 -11.55 1.67 -1.93
CA LEU A 326 -10.15 2.05 -1.82
C LEU A 326 -9.95 3.57 -1.82
N GLU A 327 -10.78 4.34 -2.54
CA GLU A 327 -10.54 5.78 -2.73
C GLU A 327 -10.71 6.58 -1.43
N ARG A 328 -11.73 6.24 -0.62
CA ARG A 328 -11.94 6.88 0.69
C ARG A 328 -10.78 6.61 1.65
N ASN A 329 -10.28 5.37 1.66
CA ASN A 329 -9.15 4.99 2.50
C ASN A 329 -7.85 5.63 2.00
N MET A 330 -7.60 5.63 0.69
CA MET A 330 -6.46 6.32 0.07
C MET A 330 -6.42 7.80 0.44
N GLU A 331 -7.55 8.50 0.42
CA GLU A 331 -7.61 9.92 0.77
C GLU A 331 -7.16 10.18 2.23
N TYR A 332 -7.55 9.31 3.16
CA TYR A 332 -7.05 9.39 4.54
C TYR A 332 -5.53 9.31 4.56
N TYR A 333 -4.95 8.34 3.87
CA TYR A 333 -3.50 8.14 3.81
C TYR A 333 -2.75 9.27 3.10
N ARG A 334 -3.31 9.83 2.01
CA ARG A 334 -2.76 11.02 1.34
C ARG A 334 -2.63 12.18 2.32
N ARG A 335 -3.69 12.45 3.09
CA ARG A 335 -3.76 13.58 4.02
C ARG A 335 -2.91 13.40 5.26
N GLN A 336 -2.96 12.22 5.87
CA GLN A 336 -2.33 11.99 7.17
C GLN A 336 -0.85 11.63 7.05
N TYR A 337 -0.43 11.06 5.91
CA TYR A 337 0.91 10.49 5.76
C TYR A 337 1.60 10.94 4.47
N ASN A 338 1.13 12.00 3.80
CA ASN A 338 1.72 12.50 2.56
C ASN A 338 1.98 11.38 1.53
N MET A 339 1.02 10.45 1.40
CA MET A 339 1.19 9.25 0.60
C MET A 339 0.75 9.46 -0.84
N SER A 340 1.63 9.15 -1.80
CA SER A 340 1.34 9.11 -3.23
C SER A 340 1.03 7.69 -3.65
N PHE A 341 -0.11 7.48 -4.32
CA PHE A 341 -0.52 6.15 -4.78
C PHE A 341 -0.22 5.99 -6.26
N VAL A 342 0.56 4.97 -6.58
CA VAL A 342 0.97 4.64 -7.94
C VAL A 342 0.30 3.32 -8.33
N LYS A 343 -0.56 3.38 -9.36
CA LYS A 343 -1.24 2.20 -9.89
C LYS A 343 -0.34 1.54 -10.93
N ASN A 344 0.42 0.53 -10.52
CA ASN A 344 1.24 -0.26 -11.42
C ASN A 344 1.45 -1.67 -10.85
N ASP A 345 1.79 -2.61 -11.72
CA ASP A 345 2.24 -3.94 -11.35
C ASP A 345 3.59 -3.87 -10.62
N VAL A 346 3.72 -4.61 -9.51
CA VAL A 346 4.91 -4.55 -8.65
C VAL A 346 6.17 -4.98 -9.40
N TYR A 347 6.09 -6.03 -10.21
CA TYR A 347 7.25 -6.53 -10.95
C TYR A 347 7.72 -5.50 -11.98
N ARG A 348 6.81 -4.92 -12.77
CA ARG A 348 7.10 -3.86 -13.74
C ARG A 348 7.67 -2.62 -13.08
N LEU A 349 7.19 -2.25 -11.90
CA LEU A 349 7.76 -1.15 -11.13
C LEU A 349 9.20 -1.45 -10.71
N LEU A 350 9.47 -2.63 -10.15
CA LEU A 350 10.82 -3.00 -9.71
C LEU A 350 11.80 -3.02 -10.90
N VAL A 351 11.34 -3.46 -12.08
CA VAL A 351 12.11 -3.31 -13.33
C VAL A 351 12.36 -1.84 -13.63
N ALA A 352 11.33 -1.01 -13.52
CA ALA A 352 11.43 0.41 -13.82
C ALA A 352 12.27 1.20 -12.81
N LEU A 353 12.60 0.68 -11.63
CA LEU A 353 13.42 1.33 -10.60
C LEU A 353 14.92 0.99 -10.68
N GLN A 354 15.29 0.00 -11.50
CA GLN A 354 16.67 -0.32 -11.84
C GLN A 354 17.20 0.72 -12.84
#